data_AF-A0A2X2WWW9-F1
#
_entry.id   AF-A0A2X2WWW9-F1
#
_cell.length_a   1.000
_cell.length_b   1.000
_cell.length_c   1.000
_cell.angle_alpha   90.00
_cell.angle_beta   90.00
_cell.angle_gamma   90.00
#
_symmetry.space_group_name_H-M   'P 1'
#
loop_
_entity.id
_entity.type
_entity.pdbx_description
1 polymer ?
#
loop_
_entity_poly.entity_id
_entity_poly.type
_entity_poly.pdbx_seq_one_letter_code
_entity_poly.pdbx_strand_id
1 'polypeptide(L)' 'MIFCRCFASNDGDGGFYLDKACVVSRDPLDPDHFGKQNVGIYRMEVKGKRKLGLQPVPMHDIALHLP' A
#
# COMPACT_ATOMS: atom_id res chain seq x y z
N MET A 1 -0.66 5.43 13.08
CA MET A 1 -1.86 4.83 13.71
C MET A 1 -3.00 5.02 12.72
N ILE A 2 -3.49 3.95 12.07
CA ILE A 2 -4.50 4.04 11.02
C ILE A 2 -5.89 3.99 11.68
N PHE A 3 -6.53 5.15 11.87
CA PHE A 3 -7.95 5.24 12.22
C PHE A 3 -8.74 5.31 10.91
N CYS A 4 -8.96 4.16 10.26
CA CYS A 4 -9.82 4.06 9.09
C CYS A 4 -10.96 3.09 9.39
N ARG A 5 -12.21 3.58 9.30
CA ARG A 5 -13.40 2.73 9.38
C ARG A 5 -13.40 1.86 8.11
N CYS A 6 -13.08 0.59 8.31
CA CYS A 6 -12.95 -0.40 7.25
C CYS A 6 -14.35 -0.82 6.79
N PHE A 7 -14.67 -0.59 5.51
CA PHE A 7 -15.92 -1.02 4.90
C PHE A 7 -15.69 -2.30 4.09
N ALA A 8 -16.58 -3.28 4.24
CA ALA A 8 -16.64 -4.40 3.33
C ALA A 8 -17.24 -3.87 2.03
N SER A 9 -16.43 -3.75 0.99
CA SER A 9 -16.89 -3.13 -0.27
C SER A 9 -17.74 -4.08 -1.11
N ASN A 10 -17.61 -5.39 -0.90
CA ASN A 10 -18.30 -6.41 -1.68
C ASN A 10 -18.57 -7.67 -0.84
N ASP A 11 -19.66 -8.39 -1.11
CA ASP A 11 -20.07 -9.58 -0.34
C ASP A 11 -19.12 -10.79 -0.52
N GLY A 12 -18.37 -10.83 -1.63
CA GLY A 12 -17.41 -11.89 -1.92
C GLY A 12 -15.98 -11.63 -1.44
N ASP A 13 -15.72 -10.48 -0.81
CA ASP A 13 -14.38 -10.13 -0.35
C ASP A 13 -14.01 -10.92 0.92
N GLY A 14 -12.81 -11.52 0.95
CA GLY A 14 -12.33 -12.31 2.09
C GLY A 14 -12.00 -11.51 3.36
N GLY A 15 -12.17 -10.19 3.33
CA GLY A 15 -11.84 -9.28 4.42
C GLY A 15 -12.08 -7.82 4.05
N PHE A 16 -11.60 -6.93 4.91
CA PHE A 16 -11.70 -5.50 4.67
C PHE A 16 -10.53 -4.98 3.82
N TYR A 17 -10.80 -4.02 2.95
CA TYR A 17 -9.80 -3.42 2.08
C TYR A 17 -9.73 -1.89 2.23
N LEU A 18 -8.52 -1.36 2.07
CA LEU A 18 -8.28 0.05 1.76
C LEU A 18 -8.08 0.14 0.24
N ASP A 19 -9.11 0.55 -0.48
CA ASP A 19 -9.18 0.34 -1.93
C ASP A 19 -8.35 1.36 -2.75
N LYS A 20 -8.26 2.60 -2.27
CA LYS A 20 -7.60 3.72 -2.96
C LYS A 20 -6.60 4.43 -2.06
N ALA A 21 -5.75 3.65 -1.37
CA ALA A 21 -4.76 4.23 -0.48
C ALA A 21 -3.58 4.80 -1.27
N CYS A 22 -3.22 6.06 -0.99
CA CYS A 22 -1.98 6.66 -1.48
C CYS A 22 -0.81 6.09 -0.67
N VAL A 23 -0.05 5.20 -1.29
CA VAL A 23 1.17 4.64 -0.70
C VAL A 23 2.35 5.47 -1.20
N VAL A 24 3.01 6.09 -0.24
CA VAL A 24 4.22 6.88 -0.48
C VAL A 24 5.42 6.00 -0.15
N SER A 25 6.31 5.80 -1.12
CA SER A 25 7.54 5.04 -0.95
C SER A 25 8.74 5.84 -1.43
N ARG A 26 9.93 5.55 -0.88
CA ARG A 26 11.20 6.16 -1.28
C ARG A 26 12.16 5.07 -1.71
N ASP A 27 13.06 5.43 -2.61
CA ASP A 27 14.17 4.58 -3.03
C ASP A 27 15.05 4.22 -1.80
N PRO A 28 15.23 2.93 -1.47
CA PRO A 28 16.09 2.52 -0.37
C PRO A 28 17.58 2.84 -0.60
N LEU A 29 18.01 3.04 -1.85
CA LEU A 29 19.39 3.38 -2.20
C LEU A 29 19.66 4.90 -2.14
N ASP A 30 18.62 5.73 -2.11
CA ASP A 30 18.73 7.20 -2.10
C ASP A 30 17.58 7.86 -1.30
N PRO A 31 17.53 7.67 0.03
CA PRO A 31 16.37 7.99 0.87
C PRO A 31 16.14 9.50 1.10
N ASP A 32 17.18 10.32 0.89
CA ASP A 32 17.15 11.77 1.10
C ASP A 32 16.76 12.54 -0.18
N HIS A 33 16.74 11.87 -1.34
CA HIS A 33 16.40 12.49 -2.60
C HIS A 33 14.88 12.54 -2.82
N PHE A 34 14.30 13.71 -2.55
CA PHE A 34 12.86 13.96 -2.68
C PHE A 34 12.29 13.68 -4.07
N GLY A 35 13.08 13.90 -5.14
CA GLY A 35 12.70 13.64 -6.53
C GLY A 35 12.50 12.15 -6.90
N LYS A 36 12.94 11.21 -6.05
CA LYS A 36 12.74 9.77 -6.23
C LYS A 36 11.63 9.20 -5.36
N GLN A 37 10.76 10.06 -4.83
CA GLN A 37 9.60 9.61 -4.07
C GLN A 37 8.49 9.15 -5.02
N ASN A 38 8.04 7.91 -4.84
CA ASN A 38 6.92 7.36 -5.58
C ASN A 38 5.63 7.49 -4.76
N VAL A 39 4.54 7.89 -5.44
CA VAL A 39 3.19 7.91 -4.88
C VAL A 39 2.31 7.05 -5.79
N GLY A 40 1.95 5.86 -5.32
CA GLY A 40 1.05 4.97 -6.04
C GLY A 40 -0.27 4.79 -5.31
N ILE A 41 -1.31 4.43 -6.06
CA ILE A 41 -2.62 4.06 -5.50
C ILE A 41 -2.69 2.54 -5.45
N TYR A 42 -2.89 1.98 -4.26
CA TYR A 42 -2.93 0.54 -4.06
C TYR A 42 -4.14 0.11 -3.25
N ARG A 43 -4.66 -1.06 -3.59
CA ARG A 43 -5.63 -1.81 -2.79
C ARG A 43 -4.86 -2.64 -1.75
N MET A 44 -5.10 -2.37 -0.46
CA MET A 44 -4.45 -3.08 0.65
C MET A 44 -5.48 -3.83 1.48
N GLU A 45 -5.21 -5.11 1.77
CA GLU A 45 -6.08 -5.94 2.62
C GLU A 45 -5.72 -5.74 4.10
N VAL A 46 -6.73 -5.58 4.95
CA VAL A 46 -6.55 -5.51 6.40
C VAL A 46 -6.45 -6.93 6.96
N LYS A 47 -5.22 -7.37 7.27
CA LYS A 47 -4.95 -8.68 7.89
C LYS A 47 -4.96 -8.63 9.42
N GLY A 48 -4.91 -7.44 10.03
CA GLY A 48 -5.00 -7.25 11.47
C GLY A 48 -4.72 -5.80 11.89
N LYS A 49 -4.78 -5.52 13.20
CA LYS A 49 -4.70 -4.15 13.78
C LYS A 49 -3.48 -3.31 13.30
N ARG A 50 -2.39 -3.96 12.90
CA ARG A 50 -1.15 -3.33 12.40
C ARG A 50 -0.53 -4.11 11.24
N LYS A 51 -1.34 -4.89 10.51
CA LYS A 51 -0.86 -5.74 9.41
C LYS A 51 -1.73 -5.48 8.18
N LEU A 52 -1.10 -5.03 7.10
CA LEU A 52 -1.71 -4.84 5.80
C LEU A 52 -1.06 -5.79 4.80
N GLY A 53 -1.88 -6.44 3.98
CA GLY A 53 -1.42 -7.15 2.80
C GLY A 53 -1.33 -6.18 1.63
N LEU A 54 -0.17 -6.11 1.00
CA LEU A 54 0.06 -5.37 -0.23
C LEU A 54 0.49 -6.37 -1.30
N GLN A 55 -0.10 -6.32 -2.48
CA GLN A 55 0.35 -7.07 -3.65
C GLN A 55 1.07 -6.11 -4.61
N PRO A 56 2.39 -5.95 -4.49
CA PRO A 56 3.16 -5.18 -5.45
C PRO A 56 3.29 -5.99 -6.75
N VAL A 57 2.79 -5.45 -7.85
CA VAL A 57 3.03 -6.00 -9.18
C VAL A 57 4.37 -5.45 -9.68
N PRO A 58 5.28 -6.27 -10.25
CA PRO A 58 6.65 -5.87 -10.58
C PRO A 58 6.76 -4.73 -11.62
N MET A 59 5.67 -4.41 -12.31
CA MET A 59 5.59 -3.29 -13.25
C MET A 59 5.43 -1.92 -12.57
N HIS A 60 5.11 -1.87 -11.27
CA HIS A 60 4.98 -0.62 -10.53
C HIS A 60 6.29 -0.28 -9.80
N ASP A 61 6.63 1.01 -9.72
CA ASP A 61 7.86 1.50 -9.07
C ASP A 61 8.01 1.04 -7.61
N ILE A 62 6.90 0.71 -6.93
CA ILE A 62 6.93 0.14 -5.57
C ILE A 62 7.68 -1.19 -5.48
N ALA A 63 7.75 -1.96 -6.56
CA ALA A 63 8.49 -3.22 -6.59
C ALA A 63 10.01 -3.01 -6.58
N LEU A 64 10.49 -1.85 -7.03
CA LEU A 64 11.89 -1.45 -6.88
C LEU A 64 12.21 -0.98 -5.45
N HIS A 65 11.18 -0.52 -4.73
CA HIS A 65 11.31 -0.01 -3.37
C HIS A 65 11.07 -1.06 -2.26
N LEU A 66 10.51 -2.23 -2.61
CA LEU A 66 10.34 -3.37 -1.70
C LEU A 66 11.35 -4.47 -2.05
N PRO A 67 12.54 -4.50 -1.43
CA PRO A 67 13.48 -5.63 -1.53
C PRO A 67 12.94 -6.90 -0.85
#